data_AF-A0A8S2NBU9-F1
#
_entry.id   AF-A0A8S2NBU9-F1
#
_cell.length_a   1.000
_cell.length_b   1.000
_cell.length_c   1.000
_cell.angle_alpha   90.00
_cell.angle_beta   90.00
_cell.angle_gamma   90.00
#
_symmetry.space_group_name_H-M   'P 1'
#
loop_
_entity.id
_entity.type
_entity.pdbx_description
1 polymer ?
#
loop_
_entity_poly.entity_id
_entity_poly.type
_entity_poly.pdbx_seq_one_letter_code
_entity_poly.pdbx_strand_id
1 'polypeptide(L)'
;MADRIFKTFDRDNTGRLTFNEFISAYILLQSAISPERRLQYLFQQYSQGDGYLTPIMGRRMIENMSDLYGVNTDCQQVMKSLEGSSGFQNGHIPQAALTNYFLNDPAYAAAFCNGVQVPLPPPSPQF
;
A
#
# COMPACT_ATOMS: atom_id res chain seq x y z
N MET A 1 10.91 13.35 3.54
CA MET A 1 10.06 12.26 4.10
C MET A 1 8.60 12.49 3.75
N ALA A 2 8.09 13.69 4.06
CA ALA A 2 6.82 14.18 3.54
C ALA A 2 6.74 14.00 2.02
N ASP A 3 7.80 14.28 1.26
CA ASP A 3 7.80 14.12 -0.20
C ASP A 3 7.59 12.68 -0.68
N ARG A 4 8.10 11.67 0.04
CA ARG A 4 7.91 10.26 -0.33
C ARG A 4 6.47 9.86 -0.07
N ILE A 5 5.98 10.11 1.15
CA ILE A 5 4.59 9.87 1.53
C ILE A 5 3.64 10.60 0.58
N PHE A 6 3.90 11.88 0.31
CA PHE A 6 3.11 12.71 -0.58
C PHE A 6 3.09 12.15 -2.00
N LYS A 7 4.24 11.80 -2.59
CA LYS A 7 4.31 11.20 -3.93
C LYS A 7 3.65 9.82 -4.01
N THR A 8 3.70 9.03 -2.94
CA THR A 8 3.03 7.73 -2.90
C THR A 8 1.50 7.87 -2.88
N PHE A 9 0.98 8.99 -2.35
CA PHE A 9 -0.45 9.25 -2.29
C PHE A 9 -0.98 10.15 -3.42
N ASP A 10 -0.14 11.02 -4.01
CA ASP A 10 -0.42 11.82 -5.19
C ASP A 10 -0.35 10.93 -6.45
N ARG A 11 -1.44 10.23 -6.74
CA ARG A 11 -1.48 9.20 -7.80
C ARG A 11 -1.53 9.80 -9.18
N ASP A 12 -2.13 10.98 -9.31
CA ASP A 12 -2.19 11.71 -10.57
C ASP A 12 -0.97 12.61 -10.79
N ASN A 13 -0.06 12.67 -9.81
CA ASN A 13 1.18 13.44 -9.84
C ASN A 13 0.93 14.92 -10.17
N THR A 14 -0.20 15.45 -9.66
CA THR A 14 -0.59 16.84 -9.85
C THR A 14 0.14 17.78 -8.89
N GLY A 15 0.90 17.24 -7.93
CA GLY A 15 1.48 17.99 -6.83
C GLY A 15 0.44 18.39 -5.78
N ARG A 16 -0.75 17.77 -5.81
CA ARG A 16 -1.87 18.03 -4.90
C ARG A 16 -2.50 16.70 -4.49
N LEU A 17 -2.92 16.59 -3.23
CA LEU A 17 -3.72 15.46 -2.80
C LEU A 17 -5.20 15.79 -2.93
N THR A 18 -5.92 14.97 -3.69
CA THR A 18 -7.37 14.94 -3.63
C THR A 18 -7.84 14.41 -2.27
N PHE A 19 -9.10 14.69 -1.91
CA PHE A 19 -9.66 14.22 -0.64
C PHE A 19 -9.54 12.69 -0.46
N ASN A 20 -9.74 11.92 -1.53
CA ASN A 20 -9.62 10.46 -1.51
C ASN A 20 -8.19 9.98 -1.26
N GLU A 21 -7.20 10.66 -1.85
CA GLU A 21 -5.78 10.35 -1.66
C GLU A 21 -5.33 10.68 -0.23
N PHE A 22 -5.80 11.81 0.31
CA PHE A 22 -5.55 12.19 1.70
C PHE A 22 -6.13 11.19 2.70
N ILE A 23 -7.40 10.78 2.53
CA ILE A 23 -8.03 9.80 3.44
C ILE A 23 -7.34 8.44 3.35
N SER A 24 -6.93 8.02 2.15
CA SER A 24 -6.13 6.80 1.95
C SER A 24 -4.83 6.83 2.75
N ALA A 25 -4.12 7.96 2.69
CA ALA A 25 -2.91 8.18 3.47
C ALA A 25 -3.17 8.07 4.97
N TYR A 26 -4.19 8.77 5.44
CA TYR A 26 -4.56 8.81 6.85
C TYR A 26 -4.91 7.42 7.41
N ILE A 27 -5.70 6.63 6.68
CA ILE A 27 -6.10 5.28 7.10
C ILE A 27 -4.89 4.33 7.16
N LEU A 28 -3.95 4.44 6.21
CA LEU A 28 -2.76 3.59 6.19
C LEU A 28 -1.79 3.87 7.33
N LEU A 29 -1.67 5.15 7.69
CA LEU A 29 -0.81 5.62 8.78
C LEU A 29 -1.39 5.32 10.17
N GLN A 30 -2.68 5.02 10.29
CA GLN A 30 -3.34 4.83 11.57
C GLN A 30 -3.05 3.44 12.16
N SER A 31 -2.14 3.39 13.14
CA SER A 31 -1.77 2.15 13.85
C SER A 31 -2.95 1.45 14.52
N ALA A 32 -3.98 2.20 14.92
CA ALA A 32 -5.19 1.66 15.56
C ALA A 32 -6.10 0.85 14.61
N ILE A 33 -5.94 0.99 13.29
CA ILE A 33 -6.71 0.22 12.31
C ILE A 33 -5.96 -1.07 12.01
N SER A 34 -6.63 -2.23 11.98
CA SER A 34 -5.94 -3.49 11.69
C SER A 34 -5.36 -3.50 10.26
N PRO A 35 -4.22 -4.17 10.02
CA PRO A 35 -3.62 -4.24 8.69
C PRO A 35 -4.60 -4.75 7.61
N GLU A 36 -5.45 -5.71 7.94
CA GLU A 36 -6.52 -6.24 7.08
C GLU A 36 -7.48 -5.13 6.62
N ARG A 37 -7.94 -4.30 7.55
CA ARG A 37 -8.86 -3.19 7.28
C ARG A 37 -8.20 -2.12 6.42
N ARG A 38 -6.91 -1.83 6.64
CA ARG A 38 -6.15 -0.89 5.80
C ARG A 38 -5.99 -1.40 4.37
N LEU A 39 -5.67 -2.69 4.21
CA LEU A 39 -5.55 -3.35 2.91
C LEU A 39 -6.90 -3.40 2.17
N GLN A 40 -7.98 -3.69 2.89
CA GLN A 40 -9.34 -3.65 2.34
C GLN A 40 -9.71 -2.26 1.81
N TYR A 41 -9.41 -1.21 2.58
CA TYR A 41 -9.68 0.17 2.15
C TYR A 41 -8.86 0.54 0.90
N LEU A 42 -7.57 0.21 0.89
CA LEU A 42 -6.72 0.42 -0.28
C LEU A 42 -7.26 -0.32 -1.51
N PHE A 43 -7.64 -1.58 -1.36
CA PHE A 43 -8.18 -2.38 -2.45
C PHE A 43 -9.43 -1.73 -3.05
N GLN A 44 -10.37 -1.28 -2.21
CA GLN A 44 -11.59 -0.58 -2.65
C GLN A 44 -11.26 0.73 -3.38
N GLN A 45 -10.24 1.45 -2.92
CA GLN A 45 -9.76 2.66 -3.58
C GLN A 45 -9.16 2.40 -4.97
N TYR A 46 -8.38 1.33 -5.15
CA TYR A 46 -7.76 0.99 -6.43
C TYR A 46 -8.74 0.36 -7.43
N SER A 47 -9.66 -0.48 -6.95
CA SER A 47 -10.71 -1.12 -7.76
C SER A 47 -11.85 -0.17 -8.14
N GLN A 48 -11.83 1.07 -7.64
CA GLN A 48 -12.92 2.05 -7.84
C GLN A 48 -14.32 1.50 -7.47
N GLY A 49 -14.36 0.46 -6.61
CA GLY A 49 -15.59 -0.17 -6.14
C GLY A 49 -16.14 -1.32 -6.98
N ASP A 50 -15.49 -1.73 -8.07
CA ASP A 50 -15.95 -2.88 -8.88
C ASP A 50 -15.61 -4.25 -8.25
N GLY A 51 -14.78 -4.26 -7.20
CA GLY A 51 -14.40 -5.45 -6.45
C GLY A 51 -13.24 -6.25 -7.05
N TYR A 52 -12.64 -5.78 -8.14
CA TYR A 52 -11.59 -6.50 -8.86
C TYR A 52 -10.37 -5.60 -9.12
N LEU A 53 -9.16 -6.15 -8.99
CA LEU A 53 -7.96 -5.44 -9.41
C LEU A 53 -7.43 -6.05 -10.70
N THR A 54 -7.28 -5.23 -11.73
CA THR A 54 -6.51 -5.64 -12.91
C THR A 54 -5.03 -5.83 -12.53
N PRO A 55 -4.23 -6.59 -13.31
CA PRO A 55 -2.81 -6.76 -13.05
C PRO A 55 -2.05 -5.42 -12.94
N ILE A 56 -2.47 -4.42 -13.71
CA ILE A 56 -1.88 -3.08 -13.70
C ILE A 56 -2.21 -2.35 -12.39
N MET A 57 -3.45 -2.42 -11.92
CA MET A 57 -3.85 -1.82 -10.64
C MET A 57 -3.16 -2.49 -9.46
N GLY A 58 -3.07 -3.83 -9.46
CA GLY A 58 -2.35 -4.59 -8.43
C GLY A 58 -0.86 -4.24 -8.40
N ARG A 59 -0.21 -4.13 -9.56
CA ARG A 59 1.19 -3.69 -9.66
C ARG A 59 1.40 -2.33 -8.99
N ARG A 60 0.58 -1.33 -9.34
CA ARG A 60 0.65 0.01 -8.74
C ARG A 60 0.45 -0.02 -7.23
N MET A 61 -0.51 -0.83 -6.76
CA MET A 61 -0.73 -1.00 -5.33
C MET A 61 0.51 -1.59 -4.62
N ILE A 62 1.15 -2.61 -5.20
CA ILE A 62 2.37 -3.21 -4.65
C ILE A 62 3.55 -2.22 -4.64
N GLU A 63 3.75 -1.50 -5.73
CA GLU A 63 4.79 -0.46 -5.84
C GLU A 63 4.60 0.64 -4.78
N ASN A 64 3.38 1.16 -4.62
CA ASN A 64 3.10 2.17 -3.62
C ASN A 64 3.27 1.64 -2.19
N MET A 65 2.94 0.37 -1.94
CA MET A 65 3.15 -0.25 -0.62
C MET A 65 4.64 -0.45 -0.32
N SER A 66 5.40 -0.91 -1.32
CA SER A 66 6.86 -1.01 -1.27
C SER A 66 7.48 0.34 -0.90
N ASP A 67 7.07 1.42 -1.57
CA ASP A 67 7.56 2.78 -1.33
C ASP A 67 7.14 3.33 0.04
N LEU A 68 5.88 3.12 0.44
CA LEU A 68 5.34 3.62 1.71
C LEU A 68 6.05 3.01 2.93
N TYR A 69 6.28 1.71 2.88
CA TYR A 69 6.89 0.96 3.98
C TYR A 69 8.41 0.82 3.84
N GLY A 70 8.99 1.26 2.71
CA GLY A 70 10.41 1.13 2.43
C GLY A 70 10.87 -0.32 2.28
N VAL A 71 9.97 -1.22 1.86
CA VAL A 71 10.24 -2.65 1.70
C VAL A 71 10.60 -2.92 0.25
N ASN A 72 11.83 -3.35 -0.03
CA ASN A 72 12.26 -3.69 -1.39
C ASN A 72 11.52 -4.94 -1.89
N THR A 73 10.49 -4.72 -2.70
CA THR A 73 9.57 -5.78 -3.15
C THR A 73 9.71 -5.99 -4.65
N ASP A 74 10.06 -7.21 -5.06
CA ASP A 74 10.05 -7.57 -6.48
C ASP A 74 8.60 -7.81 -6.92
N CYS A 75 8.01 -6.80 -7.56
CA CYS A 75 6.64 -6.88 -8.06
C CYS A 75 6.43 -8.08 -9.02
N GLN A 76 7.44 -8.47 -9.82
CA GLN A 76 7.30 -9.65 -10.69
C GLN A 76 7.17 -10.93 -9.87
N GLN A 77 7.93 -11.05 -8.79
CA GLN A 77 7.85 -12.18 -7.88
C GLN A 77 6.51 -12.21 -7.15
N VAL A 78 6.02 -11.06 -6.67
CA VAL A 78 4.70 -10.98 -6.02
C VAL A 78 3.61 -11.40 -6.98
N MET A 79 3.61 -10.87 -8.21
CA MET A 79 2.60 -11.20 -9.22
C MET A 79 2.61 -12.70 -9.56
N LYS A 80 3.79 -13.31 -9.73
CA LYS A 80 3.91 -14.77 -9.93
C LYS A 80 3.40 -15.56 -8.73
N SER A 81 3.66 -15.09 -7.51
CA SER A 81 3.16 -15.76 -6.29
C SER A 81 1.63 -15.69 -6.21
N LEU A 82 1.03 -14.58 -6.62
CA LEU A 82 -0.41 -14.42 -6.72
C LEU A 82 -0.99 -15.33 -7.81
N GLU A 83 -0.33 -15.47 -8.98
CA GLU A 83 -0.74 -16.43 -10.03
C GLU A 83 -0.79 -17.87 -9.53
N GLY A 84 0.26 -18.33 -8.84
CA GLY A 84 0.37 -19.71 -8.36
C GLY A 84 -0.60 -20.08 -7.22
N SER A 85 -1.12 -19.09 -6.50
CA SER A 85 -1.93 -19.28 -5.28
C SER A 85 -3.45 -19.33 -5.52
N SER A 86 -3.91 -19.61 -6.76
CA SER A 86 -5.30 -19.46 -7.24
C SER A 86 -5.70 -18.01 -7.62
N GLY A 87 -4.74 -17.09 -7.77
CA GLY A 87 -4.97 -15.66 -7.59
C GLY A 87 -5.30 -14.81 -8.81
N PHE A 88 -5.64 -15.40 -9.97
CA PHE A 88 -6.32 -14.66 -11.02
C PHE A 88 -7.70 -15.26 -11.29
N GLN A 89 -8.74 -14.63 -10.76
CA GLN A 89 -10.11 -14.95 -11.14
C GLN A 89 -10.44 -14.15 -12.40
N ASN A 90 -10.55 -14.82 -13.54
CA ASN A 90 -10.86 -14.20 -14.83
C ASN A 90 -9.89 -13.06 -15.21
N GLY A 91 -8.60 -13.20 -14.91
CA GLY A 91 -7.58 -12.18 -15.19
C GLY A 91 -7.55 -11.02 -14.19
N HIS A 92 -8.28 -11.11 -13.07
CA HIS A 92 -8.26 -10.12 -11.98
C HIS A 92 -7.69 -10.71 -10.69
N ILE A 93 -6.99 -9.86 -9.93
CA ILE A 93 -6.44 -10.17 -8.62
C ILE A 93 -7.57 -10.01 -7.58
N PRO A 94 -7.97 -11.09 -6.87
CA PRO A 94 -8.97 -10.99 -5.83
C PRO A 94 -8.36 -10.39 -4.55
N GLN A 95 -9.17 -9.64 -3.81
CA GLN A 95 -8.76 -8.99 -2.56
C GLN A 95 -8.14 -9.99 -1.57
N ALA A 96 -8.73 -11.18 -1.44
CA ALA A 96 -8.26 -12.19 -0.49
C ALA A 96 -6.82 -12.66 -0.78
N ALA A 97 -6.46 -12.84 -2.05
CA ALA A 97 -5.10 -13.27 -2.42
C ALA A 97 -4.07 -12.20 -2.07
N LEU A 98 -4.38 -10.95 -2.37
CA LEU A 98 -3.51 -9.82 -2.09
C LEU A 98 -3.37 -9.59 -0.58
N THR A 99 -4.48 -9.60 0.16
CA THR A 99 -4.46 -9.51 1.62
C THR A 99 -3.64 -10.64 2.24
N ASN A 100 -3.83 -11.88 1.78
CA ASN A 100 -3.07 -13.01 2.30
C ASN A 100 -1.57 -12.87 2.02
N TYR A 101 -1.17 -12.36 0.85
CA TYR A 101 0.24 -12.08 0.55
C TYR A 101 0.84 -11.09 1.56
N PHE A 102 0.24 -9.90 1.69
CA PHE A 102 0.80 -8.82 2.52
C PHE A 102 0.84 -9.15 4.02
N LEU A 103 -0.11 -9.95 4.52
CA LEU A 103 -0.15 -10.32 5.93
C LEU A 103 0.84 -11.44 6.29
N ASN A 104 1.16 -12.33 5.35
CA ASN A 104 2.09 -13.43 5.57
C ASN A 104 3.52 -13.11 5.13
N ASP A 105 3.72 -12.04 4.35
CA ASP A 105 5.06 -11.56 4.01
C ASP A 105 5.72 -10.93 5.26
N PRO A 106 6.84 -11.49 5.75
CA PRO A 106 7.47 -11.04 7.00
C PRO A 106 7.94 -9.59 6.94
N ALA A 107 8.29 -9.07 5.76
CA ALA A 107 8.75 -7.69 5.62
C ALA A 107 7.58 -6.70 5.78
N TYR A 108 6.43 -7.02 5.18
CA TYR A 108 5.22 -6.21 5.31
C TYR A 108 4.55 -6.36 6.67
N ALA A 109 4.48 -7.57 7.22
CA ALA A 109 3.96 -7.81 8.57
C ALA A 109 4.72 -6.99 9.63
N ALA A 110 6.05 -6.97 9.55
CA ALA A 110 6.88 -6.13 10.43
C ALA A 110 6.60 -4.64 10.21
N ALA A 111 6.47 -4.20 8.96
CA ALA A 111 6.20 -2.80 8.62
C ALA A 111 4.82 -2.31 9.10
N PHE A 112 3.80 -3.16 9.06
CA PHE A 112 2.47 -2.85 9.60
C PHE A 112 2.47 -2.67 11.12
N CYS A 113 3.25 -3.49 11.84
CA CYS A 113 3.39 -3.43 13.29
C CYS A 113 4.23 -2.23 13.75
N ASN A 114 5.32 -1.92 13.04
CA ASN A 114 6.21 -0.81 13.36
C ASN A 114 5.66 0.56 12.95
N GLY A 115 4.56 0.59 12.17
CA GLY A 115 4.04 1.79 11.55
C GLY A 115 4.96 2.30 10.43
N VAL A 116 4.52 3.33 9.71
CA VAL A 116 5.40 4.02 8.77
C VAL A 116 6.48 4.73 9.59
N GLN A 117 7.72 4.26 9.50
CA GLN A 117 8.85 4.88 10.20
C GLN A 117 9.05 6.29 9.65
N VAL A 118 8.58 7.29 10.38
CA VAL A 118 8.92 8.70 10.13
C VAL A 118 10.19 8.98 10.92
N PRO A 119 11.35 9.22 10.28
CA PRO A 119 12.49 9.79 10.98
C PRO A 119 12.01 11.13 11.57
N LEU A 120 12.11 11.26 12.89
CA LEU A 120 11.87 12.55 13.54
C LEU A 120 12.79 13.59 12.86
N PRO A 121 12.29 14.78 12.48
CA PRO A 121 13.18 15.85 12.10
C PRO A 121 14.17 16.07 13.26
N PRO A 122 15.46 16.34 12.97
CA PRO A 122 16.42 16.63 14.03
C PRO A 122 15.87 17.74 14.92
N PRO A 123 16.08 17.67 16.25
CA PRO A 123 15.60 18.71 17.15
C PRO A 123 16.11 20.07 16.64
N SER A 124 15.21 21.06 16.61
CA SER A 124 15.57 22.43 16.23
C SER A 124 16.81 22.85 17.01
N PRO A 125 17.77 23.56 16.38
CA PRO A 125 18.91 24.12 17.11
C PRO A 125 18.37 24.93 18.29
N GLN A 126 18.80 24.59 19.50
CA GLN A 126 18.54 25.46 20.64
C GLN A 126 19.39 26.70 20.40
N PHE A 127 18.73 27.83 20.10
CA PHE A 127 19.36 29.14 20.04
C PHE A 127 19.71 29.63 21.44
#